data_AF-A0A0S8DRK6-F1
#
_entry.id   AF-A0A0S8DRK6-F1
#
_cell.length_a   1.000
_cell.length_b   1.000
_cell.length_c   1.000
_cell.angle_alpha   90.00
_cell.angle_beta   90.00
_cell.angle_gamma   90.00
#
_symmetry.space_group_name_H-M   'P 1'
#
loop_
_entity.id
_entity.type
_entity.pdbx_description
1 polymer ?
#
loop_
_entity_poly.entity_id
_entity_poly.type
_entity_poly.pdbx_seq_one_letter_code
_entity_poly.pdbx_strand_id
1 'polypeptide(L)'
;MKKPIYLDYSATTPVDPRVAERLCAFLTTNGEFGNPASRSHAYGWHAEQAVEQARADVAALVNADSKEIIWTSGATESDNLAIK
;
A
#
# COMPACT_ATOMS: atom_id res chain seq x y z
N MET A 1 2.95 33.46 -10.16
CA MET A 1 2.84 32.70 -11.43
C MET A 1 1.75 31.65 -11.27
N LYS A 2 0.86 31.48 -12.26
CA LYS A 2 -0.09 30.35 -12.25
C LYS A 2 0.69 29.08 -12.59
N LYS A 3 0.48 28.01 -11.80
CA LYS A 3 1.01 26.67 -12.12
C LYS A 3 0.35 26.15 -13.41
N PRO A 4 1.02 25.31 -14.20
CA PRO A 4 0.38 24.66 -15.35
C PRO A 4 -0.81 23.80 -14.89
N ILE A 5 -1.83 23.69 -15.74
CA ILE A 5 -2.96 22.78 -15.50
C ILE A 5 -2.48 21.36 -15.80
N TYR A 6 -2.71 20.44 -14.86
CA TYR A 6 -2.35 19.03 -15.01
C TYR A 6 -3.53 18.24 -15.57
N LEU A 7 -3.36 17.63 -16.75
CA LEU A 7 -4.40 16.86 -17.46
C LEU A 7 -3.92 15.46 -17.87
N ASP A 8 -2.88 14.94 -17.21
CA ASP A 8 -2.25 13.65 -17.53
C ASP A 8 -2.41 12.62 -16.39
N TYR A 9 -3.62 12.56 -15.82
CA TYR A 9 -3.93 11.67 -14.68
C TYR A 9 -3.87 10.17 -15.04
N SER A 10 -3.88 9.82 -16.33
CA SER A 10 -3.67 8.45 -16.78
C SER A 10 -2.20 8.01 -16.71
N ALA A 11 -1.24 8.94 -16.77
CA ALA A 11 0.17 8.61 -16.59
C ALA A 11 0.50 8.34 -15.12
N THR A 12 0.00 9.19 -14.22
CA THR A 12 0.02 8.99 -12.76
C THR A 12 -0.90 10.00 -12.08
N THR A 13 -1.16 9.81 -10.78
CA THR A 13 -1.97 10.74 -9.98
C THR A 13 -1.19 11.27 -8.78
N PRO A 14 -1.40 12.54 -8.36
CA PRO A 14 -0.90 13.02 -7.08
C PRO A 14 -1.48 12.18 -5.93
N VAL A 15 -0.64 11.80 -4.98
CA VAL A 15 -1.08 11.09 -3.78
C VAL A 15 -2.06 11.95 -2.99
N ASP A 16 -3.22 11.40 -2.63
CA ASP A 16 -4.19 12.06 -1.76
C ASP A 16 -3.53 12.38 -0.40
N PRO A 17 -3.69 13.60 0.17
CA PRO A 17 -3.09 13.96 1.45
C PRO A 17 -3.37 12.96 2.58
N ARG A 18 -4.54 12.31 2.60
CA ARG A 18 -4.92 11.30 3.59
C ARG A 18 -4.07 10.03 3.45
N VAL A 19 -3.71 9.66 2.22
CA VAL A 19 -2.82 8.53 1.93
C VAL A 19 -1.40 8.86 2.37
N ALA A 20 -0.91 10.07 2.07
CA ALA A 20 0.42 10.51 2.48
C ALA A 20 0.57 10.56 4.01
N GLU A 21 -0.42 11.10 4.73
CA GLU A 21 -0.45 11.14 6.18
C GLU A 21 -0.41 9.72 6.79
N ARG A 22 -1.23 8.80 6.27
CA ARG A 22 -1.26 7.42 6.74
C ARG A 22 0.06 6.70 6.50
N LEU A 23 0.67 6.88 5.32
CA LEU A 23 1.94 6.25 4.96
C LEU A 23 3.09 6.73 5.84
N CYS A 24 3.16 8.03 6.15
CA CYS A 24 4.19 8.60 7.03
C CYS A 24 4.22 7.97 8.43
N ALA A 25 3.09 7.43 8.91
CA ALA A 25 3.00 6.74 10.20
C ALA A 25 3.83 5.44 10.27
N PHE A 26 4.30 4.90 9.14
CA PHE A 26 5.03 3.63 9.05
C PHE A 26 6.51 3.78 8.68
N LEU A 27 7.03 5.01 8.54
CA LEU A 27 8.37 5.23 7.98
C LEU A 27 9.46 5.53 9.01
N THR A 28 9.11 6.19 10.11
CA THR A 28 10.10 6.74 11.05
C THR A 28 10.12 5.97 12.36
N THR A 29 11.17 6.17 13.15
CA THR A 29 11.34 5.55 14.48
C THR A 29 10.22 5.88 15.47
N ASN A 30 9.45 6.95 15.23
CA ASN A 30 8.33 7.35 16.06
C ASN A 30 7.01 6.68 15.64
N GLY A 31 7.02 5.89 14.56
CA GLY A 31 5.87 5.20 14.00
C GLY A 31 6.03 3.68 13.98
N GLU A 32 5.19 3.02 13.20
CA GLU A 32 5.18 1.56 13.04
C GLU A 32 6.10 1.13 11.89
N PHE A 33 7.41 1.28 12.09
CA PHE A 33 8.44 1.00 11.06
C PHE A 33 8.88 -0.47 10.98
N GLY A 34 8.26 -1.36 11.74
CA GLY A 34 8.69 -2.74 11.89
C GLY A 34 8.59 -3.55 10.59
N ASN A 35 9.39 -4.61 10.50
CA ASN A 35 9.26 -5.59 9.42
C ASN A 35 8.10 -6.56 9.75
N PRO A 36 7.05 -6.67 8.92
CA PRO A 36 5.91 -7.56 9.18
C PRO A 36 6.30 -9.05 9.23
N ALA A 37 7.45 -9.43 8.67
CA ALA A 37 7.96 -10.80 8.77
C ALA A 37 8.59 -11.13 10.14
N SER A 38 8.81 -10.14 11.01
CA SER A 38 9.40 -10.35 12.34
C SER A 38 8.36 -10.87 13.33
N ARG A 39 8.31 -12.19 13.50
CA ARG A 39 7.27 -12.86 14.32
C ARG A 39 7.52 -12.87 15.83
N SER A 40 8.67 -12.41 16.30
CA SER A 40 9.11 -12.57 17.70
C SER A 40 8.90 -11.34 18.58
N HIS A 41 8.45 -10.20 18.03
CA HIS A 41 8.34 -8.97 18.79
C HIS A 41 7.23 -8.04 18.28
N ALA A 42 6.77 -7.14 19.15
CA ALA A 42 5.64 -6.24 18.90
C ALA A 42 5.79 -5.38 17.63
N TYR A 43 6.99 -4.90 17.30
CA TYR A 43 7.18 -4.11 16.08
C TYR A 43 6.76 -4.85 14.80
N GLY A 44 7.00 -6.16 14.72
CA GLY A 44 6.59 -6.94 13.55
C GLY A 44 5.11 -7.26 13.56
N TRP A 45 4.54 -7.56 14.73
CA TRP A 45 3.10 -7.82 14.88
C TRP A 45 2.24 -6.61 14.49
N HIS A 46 2.63 -5.40 14.89
CA HIS A 46 1.93 -4.18 14.50
C HIS A 46 2.02 -3.93 12.99
N ALA A 47 3.22 -4.11 12.41
CA ALA A 47 3.41 -4.00 10.97
C ALA A 47 2.60 -5.04 10.17
N GLU A 48 2.55 -6.29 10.64
CA GLU A 48 1.74 -7.35 10.03
C GLU A 48 0.25 -6.99 10.08
N GLN A 49 -0.24 -6.50 11.22
CA GLN A 49 -1.63 -6.05 11.35
C GLN A 49 -1.97 -4.93 10.36
N ALA A 50 -1.06 -3.97 10.17
CA ALA A 50 -1.26 -2.88 9.20
C ALA A 50 -1.32 -3.39 7.76
N VAL A 51 -0.46 -4.34 7.39
CA VAL A 51 -0.46 -4.98 6.06
C VAL A 51 -1.75 -5.77 5.82
N GLU A 52 -2.23 -6.53 6.82
CA GLU A 52 -3.46 -7.30 6.69
C GLU A 52 -4.72 -6.42 6.64
N GLN A 53 -4.73 -5.29 7.35
CA GLN A 53 -5.80 -4.30 7.20
C GLN A 53 -5.81 -3.71 5.79
N ALA A 54 -4.64 -3.30 5.26
CA ALA A 54 -4.55 -2.77 3.90
C ALA A 54 -4.99 -3.82 2.85
N ARG A 55 -4.70 -5.11 3.10
CA ARG A 55 -5.13 -6.21 2.23
C ARG A 55 -6.65 -6.36 2.24
N ALA A 56 -7.27 -6.29 3.42
CA ALA A 56 -8.72 -6.33 3.55
C ALA A 56 -9.41 -5.14 2.86
N ASP A 57 -8.85 -3.93 2.97
CA ASP A 57 -9.40 -2.73 2.32
C ASP A 57 -9.39 -2.86 0.79
N VAL A 58 -8.28 -3.37 0.21
CA VAL A 58 -8.18 -3.62 -1.24
C VAL A 58 -9.13 -4.73 -1.68
N ALA A 59 -9.21 -5.83 -0.93
CA ALA A 59 -10.12 -6.94 -1.24
C ALA A 59 -11.58 -6.49 -1.25
N ALA A 60 -11.98 -5.67 -0.27
CA ALA A 60 -13.33 -5.12 -0.19
C ALA A 60 -13.69 -4.23 -1.39
N LEU A 61 -12.73 -3.42 -1.88
CA LEU A 61 -12.94 -2.56 -3.06
C LEU A 61 -13.29 -3.36 -4.33
N VAL A 62 -12.73 -4.56 -4.47
CA VAL A 62 -12.92 -5.43 -5.66
C VAL A 62 -13.83 -6.64 -5.39
N ASN A 63 -14.45 -6.71 -4.21
CA ASN A 63 -15.31 -7.82 -3.77
C ASN A 63 -14.63 -9.21 -3.86
N ALA A 64 -13.41 -9.30 -3.32
CA ALA A 64 -12.63 -10.53 -3.21
C ALA A 64 -12.42 -10.94 -1.73
N ASP A 65 -11.98 -12.18 -1.49
CA ASP A 65 -11.42 -12.57 -0.20
C ASP A 65 -10.02 -11.96 -0.05
N SER A 66 -9.63 -11.55 1.16
CA SER A 66 -8.31 -10.95 1.38
C SER A 66 -7.18 -11.91 1.01
N LYS A 67 -7.38 -13.22 1.11
CA LYS A 67 -6.39 -14.24 0.71
C LYS A 67 -6.17 -14.30 -0.80
N GLU A 68 -7.05 -13.71 -1.61
CA GLU A 68 -6.90 -13.61 -3.07
C GLU A 68 -6.01 -12.43 -3.48
N ILE A 69 -5.69 -11.51 -2.56
CA ILE A 69 -4.85 -10.34 -2.84
C ILE A 69 -3.37 -10.68 -2.65
N ILE A 70 -2.62 -10.68 -3.74
CA ILE A 70 -1.16 -10.81 -3.75
C ILE A 70 -0.51 -9.45 -3.99
N TRP A 71 0.35 -9.00 -3.07
CA TRP A 71 1.10 -7.76 -3.21
C TRP A 71 2.27 -7.95 -4.18
N THR A 72 2.38 -7.05 -5.14
CA THR A 72 3.51 -6.93 -6.09
C THR A 72 4.03 -5.49 -6.04
N SER A 73 5.11 -5.19 -6.77
CA SER A 73 5.65 -3.83 -6.90
C SER A 73 4.80 -2.91 -7.79
N GLY A 74 3.82 -3.45 -8.54
CA GLY A 74 2.91 -2.67 -9.38
C GLY A 74 2.28 -3.49 -10.51
N ALA A 75 1.43 -2.84 -11.30
CA ALA A 75 0.64 -3.47 -12.37
C ALA A 75 1.50 -4.26 -13.37
N THR A 76 2.66 -3.73 -13.78
CA THR A 76 3.57 -4.42 -14.71
C THR A 76 4.05 -5.77 -14.17
N GLU A 77 4.35 -5.88 -12.87
CA GLU A 77 4.73 -7.15 -12.26
C GLU A 77 3.52 -8.08 -12.14
N SER A 78 2.36 -7.55 -11.71
CA SER A 78 1.12 -8.32 -11.59
C SER A 78 0.71 -8.97 -12.91
N ASP A 79 0.77 -8.23 -14.02
CA ASP A 79 0.42 -8.75 -15.35
C ASP A 79 1.36 -9.89 -15.76
N ASN A 80 2.67 -9.74 -15.48
CA ASN A 80 3.64 -10.80 -15.77
C ASN A 80 3.37 -12.05 -14.91
N LEU A 81 3.10 -11.86 -13.61
CA LEU A 81 2.81 -12.95 -12.68
C LEU A 81 1.53 -13.71 -13.03
N ALA A 82 0.51 -13.03 -13.56
CA ALA A 82 -0.76 -13.65 -13.90
C ALA A 82 -0.72 -14.47 -15.21
N ILE A 83 0.13 -14.08 -16.16
CA ILE A 83 0.17 -14.68 -17.52
C ILE A 83 1.23 -15.78 -17.64
N LYS A 84 2.40 -15.59 -17.02
CA LYS A 84 3.56 -16.48 -17.19
C LYS A 84 3.60 -17.57 -16.13
#